data_AF-U3J6Y1-F1
#
_entry.id   AF-U3J6Y1-F1
#
_cell.length_a   1.000
_cell.length_b   1.000
_cell.length_c   1.000
_cell.angle_alpha   90.00
_cell.angle_beta   90.00
_cell.angle_gamma   90.00
#
_symmetry.space_group_name_H-M   'P 1'
#
loop_
_entity.id
_entity.type
_entity.pdbx_description
1 polymer ?
#
loop_
_entity_poly.entity_id
_entity_poly.type
_entity_poly.pdbx_seq_one_letter_code
_entity_poly.pdbx_strand_id
1 'polypeptide(L)'
;LSRHHQLLAFVSLLETTKPYLVNCLRVPALQALLLFSRSLDTNGDCTRLVADGWLELTLPDAAAALRFLAAALQLRTSWEKLLDQQLDPGGEEPSSRDLSALKRGLLEFLEMEAPHRLRQLTGLEKQTLYVGPQTVPAAPHLPGLFQGTELKPDEVKGGHRVTEFLTYNCLTDTDLYSECLRTFWTCPHCGLHMPFTPLERMCHESSCQPTEGEPPGEEVGGSSKTSALHRLYHCDICQQDFTLTPTEILRHKKQHQ
;
A
#
# COMPACT_ATOMS: atom_id res chain seq x y z
N LEU A 1 12.99 19.36 -9.97
CA LEU A 1 12.04 18.22 -9.92
C LEU A 1 11.43 18.10 -11.30
N SER A 2 11.36 16.90 -11.86
CA SER A 2 10.72 16.63 -13.16
C SER A 2 9.77 15.45 -13.03
N ARG A 3 8.71 15.45 -13.85
CA ARG A 3 7.78 14.32 -13.96
C ARG A 3 8.22 13.30 -15.02
N HIS A 4 9.20 13.68 -15.84
CA HIS A 4 9.58 12.94 -17.05
C HIS A 4 11.00 12.37 -16.96
N HIS A 5 11.48 12.03 -15.76
CA HIS A 5 12.72 11.27 -15.66
C HIS A 5 12.51 9.91 -16.31
N GLN A 6 13.44 9.54 -17.19
CA GLN A 6 13.38 8.30 -17.97
C GLN A 6 14.62 7.45 -17.68
N LEU A 7 14.44 6.14 -17.72
CA LEU A 7 15.54 5.17 -17.77
C LEU A 7 15.62 4.59 -19.18
N LEU A 8 16.82 4.15 -19.54
CA LEU A 8 17.06 3.45 -20.79
C LEU A 8 17.24 1.95 -20.48
N ALA A 9 16.24 1.15 -20.84
CA ALA A 9 16.35 -0.30 -20.85
C ALA A 9 16.96 -0.73 -22.19
N PHE A 10 17.79 -1.77 -22.18
CA PHE A 10 18.40 -2.33 -23.39
C PHE A 10 18.47 -3.85 -23.26
N VAL A 11 18.46 -4.55 -24.39
CA VAL A 11 18.49 -6.02 -24.41
C VAL A 11 19.91 -6.57 -24.50
N SER A 12 20.76 -5.94 -25.31
CA SER A 12 22.14 -6.39 -25.49
C SER A 12 23.13 -5.24 -25.54
N LEU A 13 24.34 -5.52 -25.08
CA LEU A 13 25.49 -4.65 -25.18
C LEU A 13 26.41 -5.20 -26.27
N LEU A 14 26.71 -4.40 -27.28
CA LEU A 14 27.67 -4.74 -28.32
C LEU A 14 29.00 -4.06 -28.01
N GLU A 15 30.00 -4.86 -27.63
CA GLU A 15 31.35 -4.38 -27.40
C GLU A 15 32.14 -4.33 -28.71
N THR A 16 32.55 -3.12 -29.09
CA THR A 16 33.51 -2.90 -30.19
C THR A 16 34.71 -2.14 -29.63
N THR A 17 35.10 -1.00 -30.21
CA THR A 17 36.04 -0.06 -29.57
C THR A 17 35.39 0.75 -28.44
N LYS A 18 34.07 0.91 -28.49
CA LYS A 18 33.23 1.46 -27.41
C LYS A 18 31.99 0.57 -27.23
N PRO A 19 31.43 0.50 -26.01
CA PRO A 19 30.21 -0.25 -25.78
C PRO A 19 29.00 0.47 -26.42
N TYR A 20 28.20 -0.26 -27.18
CA TYR A 20 26.95 0.22 -27.77
C TYR A 20 25.75 -0.53 -27.18
N LEU A 21 24.71 0.21 -26.82
CA LEU A 21 23.45 -0.37 -26.36
C LEU A 21 22.58 -0.69 -27.57
N VAL A 22 22.07 -1.92 -27.65
CA VAL A 22 21.26 -2.41 -28.75
C VAL A 22 19.85 -2.71 -28.24
N ASN A 23 18.86 -2.39 -29.08
CA ASN A 23 17.43 -2.50 -28.77
C ASN A 23 17.05 -1.74 -27.48
N CYS A 24 17.14 -0.42 -27.56
CA CYS A 24 16.89 0.47 -26.43
C CYS A 24 15.43 0.89 -26.35
N LEU A 25 14.86 0.88 -25.13
CA LEU A 25 13.53 1.38 -24.84
C LEU A 25 13.60 2.38 -23.68
N ARG A 26 12.86 3.48 -23.81
CA ARG A 26 12.74 4.48 -22.75
C ARG A 26 11.57 4.10 -21.85
N VAL A 27 11.82 3.98 -20.55
CA VAL A 27 10.79 3.69 -19.55
C VAL A 27 10.68 4.85 -18.55
N PRO A 28 9.48 5.13 -18.00
CA PRO A 28 9.33 6.11 -16.94
C PRO A 28 10.06 5.61 -15.68
N ALA A 29 10.96 6.45 -15.14
CA ALA A 29 11.93 6.00 -14.16
C ALA A 29 11.30 5.57 -12.84
N LEU A 30 10.38 6.37 -12.31
CA LEU A 30 9.73 6.12 -11.02
C LEU A 30 8.99 4.79 -11.01
N GLN A 31 8.10 4.57 -11.97
CA GLN A 31 7.28 3.38 -12.09
C GLN A 31 8.13 2.13 -12.35
N ALA A 32 9.13 2.24 -13.24
CA ALA A 32 10.00 1.10 -13.55
C ALA A 32 10.83 0.65 -12.34
N LEU A 33 11.39 1.59 -11.57
CA LEU A 33 12.13 1.26 -10.35
C LEU A 33 11.22 0.67 -9.29
N LEU A 34 10.04 1.28 -9.08
CA LEU A 34 9.07 0.79 -8.12
C LEU A 34 8.52 -0.60 -8.45
N LEU A 35 8.40 -0.99 -9.71
CA LEU A 35 7.92 -2.33 -10.11
C LEU A 35 9.01 -3.39 -10.26
N PHE A 36 10.22 -3.01 -10.69
CA PHE A 36 11.22 -3.99 -11.12
C PHE A 36 12.53 -3.99 -10.33
N SER A 37 12.76 -3.03 -9.42
CA SER A 37 13.94 -3.08 -8.55
C SER A 37 13.87 -4.27 -7.59
N ARG A 38 15.04 -4.87 -7.31
CA ARG A 38 15.18 -6.02 -6.41
C ARG A 38 15.10 -5.60 -4.95
N SER A 39 15.61 -4.42 -4.64
CA SER A 39 15.50 -3.81 -3.32
C SER A 39 15.10 -2.35 -3.40
N LEU A 40 14.14 -1.96 -2.56
CA LEU A 40 13.68 -0.60 -2.34
C LEU A 40 13.86 -0.28 -0.86
N ASP A 41 14.61 0.78 -0.59
CA ASP A 41 14.93 1.26 0.75
C ASP A 41 14.29 2.64 0.93
N THR A 42 13.63 2.90 2.05
CA THR A 42 12.88 4.15 2.26
C THR A 42 13.25 4.83 3.58
N ASN A 43 12.99 6.14 3.67
CA ASN A 43 12.93 6.87 4.93
C ASN A 43 11.53 6.80 5.56
N GLY A 44 11.35 7.36 6.76
CA GLY A 44 10.09 7.29 7.51
C GLY A 44 8.87 7.84 6.75
N ASP A 45 9.00 8.97 6.05
CA ASP A 45 7.87 9.54 5.28
C ASP A 45 7.74 8.98 3.85
N CYS A 46 8.57 8.01 3.48
CA CYS A 46 8.67 7.45 2.13
C CYS A 46 8.98 8.46 1.02
N THR A 47 9.36 9.70 1.35
CA THR A 47 9.71 10.77 0.39
C THR A 47 11.05 10.53 -0.28
N ARG A 48 11.94 9.77 0.37
CA ARG A 48 13.24 9.36 -0.18
C ARG A 48 13.24 7.84 -0.34
N LEU A 49 13.49 7.39 -1.56
CA LEU A 49 13.63 5.98 -1.89
C LEU A 49 14.98 5.71 -2.55
N VAL A 50 15.59 4.57 -2.25
CA VAL A 50 16.77 4.08 -2.94
C VAL A 50 16.50 2.72 -3.55
N ALA A 51 16.63 2.68 -4.87
CA ALA A 51 16.52 1.47 -5.67
C ALA A 51 17.89 0.80 -5.82
N ASP A 52 17.92 -0.50 -5.52
CA ASP A 52 19.06 -1.41 -5.69
C ASP A 52 20.37 -0.91 -5.03
N GLY A 53 20.26 -0.05 -4.01
CA GLY A 53 21.39 0.51 -3.27
C GLY A 53 22.23 1.55 -4.02
N TRP A 54 21.76 2.10 -5.15
CA TRP A 54 22.56 3.04 -5.93
C TRP A 54 21.79 4.19 -6.57
N LEU A 55 20.48 4.06 -6.78
CA LEU A 55 19.68 5.05 -7.48
C LEU A 55 18.65 5.65 -6.53
N GLU A 56 18.79 6.94 -6.26
CA GLU A 56 17.94 7.69 -5.34
C GLU A 56 16.81 8.39 -6.10
N LEU A 57 15.60 8.19 -5.58
CA LEU A 57 14.37 8.87 -5.96
C LEU A 57 13.93 9.76 -4.79
N THR A 58 13.59 11.01 -5.08
CA THR A 58 13.02 11.92 -4.08
C THR A 58 11.71 12.48 -4.58
N LEU A 59 10.64 12.27 -3.82
CA LEU A 59 9.33 12.86 -4.03
C LEU A 59 9.09 13.94 -2.96
N PRO A 60 8.68 15.16 -3.34
CA PRO A 60 8.43 16.23 -2.38
C PRO A 60 7.12 16.04 -1.60
N ASP A 61 6.18 15.25 -2.12
CA ASP A 61 4.89 14.98 -1.50
C ASP A 61 4.87 13.56 -0.93
N ALA A 62 4.86 13.45 0.40
CA ALA A 62 4.76 12.18 1.12
C ALA A 62 3.46 11.44 0.78
N ALA A 63 2.34 12.15 0.60
CA ALA A 63 1.06 11.52 0.27
C ALA A 63 1.09 10.89 -1.12
N ALA A 64 1.76 11.52 -2.09
CA ALA A 64 2.02 10.93 -3.40
C ALA A 64 2.96 9.73 -3.30
N ALA A 65 4.07 9.87 -2.59
CA ALA A 65 5.05 8.78 -2.42
C ALA A 65 4.41 7.51 -1.85
N LEU A 66 3.56 7.66 -0.83
CA LEU A 66 2.79 6.56 -0.25
C LEU A 66 1.81 5.94 -1.25
N ARG A 67 1.07 6.74 -2.03
CA ARG A 67 0.17 6.20 -3.08
C ARG A 67 0.94 5.37 -4.11
N PHE A 68 2.10 5.86 -4.57
CA PHE A 68 2.95 5.14 -5.52
C PHE A 68 3.48 3.82 -4.93
N LEU A 69 3.94 3.84 -3.68
CA LEU A 69 4.43 2.63 -3.00
C LEU A 69 3.31 1.62 -2.74
N ALA A 70 2.16 2.06 -2.25
CA ALA A 70 1.00 1.19 -2.01
C ALA A 70 0.53 0.52 -3.30
N ALA A 71 0.41 1.28 -4.39
CA ALA A 71 0.08 0.74 -5.71
C ALA A 71 1.13 -0.26 -6.22
N ALA A 72 2.43 0.07 -6.10
CA ALA A 72 3.50 -0.83 -6.52
C ALA A 72 3.53 -2.14 -5.70
N LEU A 73 3.30 -2.06 -4.39
CA LEU A 73 3.18 -3.23 -3.52
C LEU A 73 2.02 -4.13 -3.98
N GLN A 74 0.84 -3.55 -4.18
CA GLN A 74 -0.33 -4.29 -4.64
C GLN A 74 -0.14 -4.95 -6.00
N LEU A 75 0.46 -4.23 -6.95
CA LEU A 75 0.73 -4.74 -8.29
C LEU A 75 1.75 -5.87 -8.28
N ARG A 76 2.85 -5.73 -7.50
CA ARG A 76 3.86 -6.80 -7.37
C ARG A 76 3.27 -8.04 -6.72
N THR A 77 2.55 -7.90 -5.61
CA THR A 77 1.91 -9.04 -4.93
C THR A 77 0.88 -9.74 -5.82
N SER A 78 0.06 -8.97 -6.55
CA SER A 78 -0.93 -9.53 -7.49
C SER A 78 -0.25 -10.24 -8.65
N TRP A 79 0.84 -9.67 -9.18
CA TRP A 79 1.64 -10.28 -10.24
C TRP A 79 2.27 -11.59 -9.77
N GLU A 80 3.00 -11.58 -8.65
CA GLU A 80 3.64 -12.77 -8.08
C GLU A 80 2.63 -13.89 -7.86
N LYS A 81 1.48 -13.59 -7.23
CA LYS A 81 0.39 -14.56 -7.04
C LYS A 81 -0.08 -15.19 -8.34
N LEU A 82 -0.30 -14.41 -9.39
CA LEU A 82 -0.77 -14.90 -10.69
C LEU A 82 0.33 -15.70 -11.42
N LEU A 83 1.59 -15.31 -11.25
CA LEU A 83 2.72 -16.04 -11.79
C LEU A 83 2.88 -17.41 -11.12
N ASP A 84 2.74 -17.47 -9.79
CA ASP A 84 2.79 -18.72 -9.04
C ASP A 84 1.68 -19.69 -9.47
N GLN A 85 0.45 -19.18 -9.69
CA GLN A 85 -0.65 -19.98 -10.22
C GLN A 85 -0.38 -20.55 -11.61
N GLN A 86 0.27 -19.77 -12.49
CA GLN A 86 0.63 -20.20 -13.84
C GLN A 86 1.77 -21.21 -13.87
N LEU A 87 2.69 -21.11 -12.93
CA LEU A 87 3.84 -22.01 -12.83
C LEU A 87 3.53 -23.28 -12.03
N ASP A 88 2.44 -23.31 -11.26
CA ASP A 88 2.00 -24.49 -10.52
C ASP A 88 1.42 -25.55 -11.48
N PRO A 89 2.10 -26.69 -11.69
CA PRO A 89 1.68 -27.71 -12.65
C PRO A 89 0.35 -28.42 -12.28
N GLY A 90 -0.16 -28.20 -11.06
CA GLY A 90 -1.49 -28.67 -10.62
C GLY A 90 -2.46 -27.55 -10.22
N GLY A 91 -2.08 -26.29 -10.44
CA GLY A 91 -2.86 -25.13 -10.05
C GLY A 91 -4.07 -24.88 -10.95
N GLU A 92 -5.07 -24.19 -10.41
CA GLU A 92 -6.12 -23.60 -11.25
C GLU A 92 -5.51 -22.52 -12.13
N GLU A 93 -5.87 -22.51 -13.42
CA GLU A 93 -5.47 -21.40 -14.28
C GLU A 93 -5.96 -20.08 -13.68
N PRO A 94 -5.13 -19.03 -13.67
CA PRO A 94 -5.52 -17.73 -13.14
C PRO A 94 -6.75 -17.23 -13.85
N SER A 95 -7.68 -16.69 -13.06
CA SER A 95 -8.93 -16.20 -13.59
C SER A 95 -8.67 -15.07 -14.60
N SER A 96 -9.42 -15.08 -15.71
CA SER A 96 -9.37 -13.99 -16.70
C SER A 96 -9.67 -12.62 -16.06
N ARG A 97 -10.49 -12.61 -15.00
CA ARG A 97 -10.82 -11.40 -14.23
C ARG A 97 -9.57 -10.84 -13.54
N ASP A 98 -8.79 -11.68 -12.84
CA ASP A 98 -7.60 -11.23 -12.10
C ASP A 98 -6.51 -10.74 -13.04
N LEU A 99 -6.29 -11.43 -14.17
CA LEU A 99 -5.37 -10.97 -15.21
C LEU A 99 -5.79 -9.62 -15.80
N SER A 100 -7.09 -9.42 -16.04
CA SER A 100 -7.61 -8.15 -16.54
C SER A 100 -7.48 -7.02 -15.50
N ALA A 101 -7.64 -7.34 -14.21
CA ALA A 101 -7.47 -6.39 -13.12
C ALA A 101 -6.00 -5.96 -12.98
N LEU A 102 -5.06 -6.91 -13.01
CA LEU A 102 -3.63 -6.61 -13.01
C LEU A 102 -3.24 -5.75 -14.21
N LYS A 103 -3.69 -6.11 -15.42
CA LYS A 103 -3.40 -5.34 -16.63
C LYS A 103 -3.90 -3.89 -16.52
N ARG A 104 -5.13 -3.71 -16.03
CA ARG A 104 -5.70 -2.37 -15.82
C ARG A 104 -4.91 -1.59 -14.77
N GLY A 105 -4.60 -2.20 -13.63
CA GLY A 105 -3.81 -1.56 -12.57
C GLY A 105 -2.40 -1.17 -13.04
N LEU A 106 -1.75 -1.98 -13.87
CA LEU A 106 -0.46 -1.63 -14.48
C LEU A 106 -0.57 -0.41 -15.40
N LEU A 107 -1.63 -0.30 -16.19
CA LEU A 107 -1.87 0.86 -17.05
C LEU A 107 -2.13 2.12 -16.23
N GLU A 108 -3.02 2.05 -15.24
CA GLU A 108 -3.32 3.16 -14.33
C GLU A 108 -2.06 3.62 -13.58
N PHE A 109 -1.22 2.69 -13.14
CA PHE A 109 0.05 3.00 -12.47
C PHE A 109 1.05 3.71 -13.39
N LEU A 110 1.09 3.35 -14.67
CA LEU A 110 1.91 4.04 -15.67
C LEU A 110 1.43 5.47 -15.95
N GLU A 111 0.13 5.74 -15.79
CA GLU A 111 -0.47 7.07 -15.96
C GLU A 111 -0.32 7.97 -14.73
N MET A 112 0.02 7.40 -13.55
CA MET A 112 0.26 8.20 -12.36
C MET A 112 1.45 9.14 -12.55
N GLU A 113 1.26 10.42 -12.24
CA GLU A 113 2.33 11.42 -12.29
C GLU A 113 2.63 12.04 -10.92
N ALA A 114 3.92 12.13 -10.59
CA ALA A 114 4.40 12.99 -9.52
C ALA A 114 5.73 13.64 -9.87
N PRO A 115 5.94 14.91 -9.48
CA PRO A 115 7.25 15.54 -9.61
C PRO A 115 8.23 14.80 -8.71
N HIS A 116 9.35 14.35 -9.27
CA HIS A 116 10.38 13.67 -8.52
C HIS A 116 11.77 14.14 -8.95
N ARG A 117 12.78 13.77 -8.17
CA ARG A 117 14.19 13.89 -8.53
C ARG A 117 14.74 12.48 -8.64
N LEU A 118 15.54 12.24 -9.67
CA LEU A 118 16.31 11.02 -9.85
C LEU A 118 17.80 11.35 -9.81
N ARG A 119 18.58 10.61 -9.02
CA ARG A 119 20.01 10.84 -8.87
C ARG A 119 20.76 9.55 -8.54
N GLN A 120 21.94 9.38 -9.13
CA GLN A 120 22.85 8.31 -8.73
C GLN A 120 23.60 8.68 -7.45
N LEU A 121 23.65 7.73 -6.50
CA LEU A 121 24.44 7.85 -5.28
C LEU A 121 25.93 7.72 -5.57
N THR A 122 26.72 8.58 -4.92
CA THR A 122 28.18 8.52 -4.93
C THR A 122 28.69 7.35 -4.07
N GLY A 123 29.97 7.00 -4.23
CA GLY A 123 30.58 5.92 -3.44
C GLY A 123 30.54 6.19 -1.93
N LEU A 124 30.73 7.43 -1.50
CA LEU A 124 30.68 7.81 -0.09
C LEU A 124 29.25 7.71 0.48
N GLU A 125 28.26 8.20 -0.25
CA GLU A 125 26.86 8.15 0.18
C GLU A 125 26.37 6.71 0.35
N LYS A 126 26.86 5.76 -0.47
CA LYS A 126 26.54 4.35 -0.32
C LYS A 126 27.07 3.75 0.99
N GLN A 127 28.17 4.28 1.53
CA GLN A 127 28.75 3.80 2.79
C GLN A 127 27.99 4.30 4.02
N THR A 128 27.37 5.48 3.93
CA THR A 128 26.62 6.09 5.04
C THR A 128 25.11 6.07 4.79
N LEU A 129 24.65 5.21 3.89
CA LEU A 129 23.27 5.21 3.40
C LEU A 129 22.27 4.76 4.46
N TYR A 130 22.67 3.79 5.27
CA TYR A 130 21.80 3.08 6.19
C TYR A 130 22.07 3.46 7.63
N VAL A 131 21.01 3.46 8.45
CA VAL A 131 21.08 3.69 9.90
C VAL A 131 21.87 2.58 10.61
N GLY A 132 21.83 1.36 10.06
CA GLY A 132 22.46 0.17 10.62
C GLY A 132 21.64 -0.49 11.72
N PRO A 133 22.13 -1.59 12.31
CA PRO A 133 21.44 -2.31 13.38
C PRO A 133 21.40 -1.46 14.65
N GLN A 134 20.29 -0.77 14.87
CA GLN A 134 19.97 -0.11 16.14
C GLN A 134 18.74 -0.77 16.78
N THR A 135 18.50 -0.49 18.06
CA THR A 135 17.27 -0.87 18.76
C THR A 135 16.09 -0.21 18.06
N VAL A 136 15.48 -0.94 17.13
CA VAL A 136 14.32 -0.46 16.39
C VAL A 136 13.19 -0.22 17.40
N PRO A 137 12.56 0.96 17.41
CA PRO A 137 11.36 1.18 18.22
C PRO A 137 10.35 0.06 17.93
N ALA A 138 9.58 -0.36 18.95
CA ALA A 138 8.57 -1.39 18.77
C ALA A 138 7.73 -1.08 17.53
N ALA A 139 7.54 -2.06 16.65
CA ALA A 139 6.79 -1.86 15.41
C ALA A 139 5.43 -1.20 15.73
N PRO A 140 4.94 -0.25 14.92
CA PRO A 140 3.65 0.38 15.18
C PRO A 140 2.55 -0.68 15.12
N HIS A 141 2.14 -1.15 16.29
CA HIS A 141 1.06 -2.11 16.45
C HIS A 141 -0.25 -1.32 16.59
N LEU A 142 -1.07 -1.23 15.53
CA LEU A 142 -2.51 -1.03 15.69
C LEU A 142 -3.20 -2.38 15.55
N PRO A 143 -3.60 -3.02 16.67
CA PRO A 143 -4.36 -4.25 16.63
C PRO A 143 -5.67 -4.03 15.84
N GLY A 144 -5.94 -4.89 14.86
CA GLY A 144 -7.22 -4.93 14.13
C GLY A 144 -7.29 -4.15 12.81
N LEU A 145 -6.38 -3.19 12.55
CA LEU A 145 -6.34 -2.44 11.29
C LEU A 145 -5.33 -3.02 10.27
N PHE A 146 -4.30 -3.72 10.75
CA PHE A 146 -3.24 -4.32 9.93
C PHE A 146 -3.28 -5.84 10.08
N GLN A 147 -4.09 -6.50 9.28
CA GLN A 147 -4.09 -7.96 9.21
C GLN A 147 -2.89 -8.43 8.38
N GLY A 148 -1.83 -8.92 9.04
CA GLY A 148 -0.98 -9.96 8.45
C GLY A 148 0.47 -9.64 8.08
N THR A 149 1.01 -8.43 8.30
CA THR A 149 2.43 -8.17 8.02
C THR A 149 3.24 -8.14 9.31
N GLU A 150 3.92 -9.24 9.65
CA GLU A 150 4.95 -9.24 10.69
C GLU A 150 6.13 -8.38 10.26
N LEU A 151 6.22 -7.17 10.79
CA LEU A 151 7.34 -6.25 10.57
C LEU A 151 8.59 -6.77 11.31
N LYS A 152 9.51 -7.38 10.57
CA LYS A 152 10.79 -7.87 11.11
C LYS A 152 11.85 -6.78 10.96
N PRO A 153 12.66 -6.50 11.99
CA PRO A 153 13.76 -5.57 11.85
C PRO A 153 14.80 -6.11 10.85
N ASP A 154 15.42 -5.23 10.05
CA ASP A 154 16.52 -5.64 9.17
C ASP A 154 17.86 -5.56 9.91
N GLU A 155 18.55 -6.69 10.04
CA GLU A 155 19.78 -6.82 10.84
C GLU A 155 20.98 -6.07 10.23
N VAL A 156 20.93 -5.70 8.95
CA VAL A 156 22.04 -5.07 8.25
C VAL A 156 21.75 -3.58 8.01
N LYS A 157 20.58 -3.27 7.45
CA LYS A 157 20.22 -1.90 7.08
C LYS A 157 19.59 -1.12 8.25
N GLY A 158 19.05 -1.80 9.25
CA GLY A 158 18.13 -1.21 10.21
C GLY A 158 16.73 -1.02 9.62
N GLY A 159 15.85 -0.33 10.35
CA GLY A 159 14.44 -0.17 9.94
C GLY A 159 13.66 -1.50 9.98
N HIS A 160 12.57 -1.56 9.24
CA HIS A 160 11.67 -2.72 9.21
C HIS A 160 11.52 -3.29 7.80
N ARG A 161 11.71 -4.59 7.64
CA ARG A 161 11.36 -5.33 6.42
C ARG A 161 9.84 -5.46 6.32
N VAL A 162 9.27 -4.88 5.26
CA VAL A 162 7.83 -4.92 4.97
C VAL A 162 7.51 -6.07 4.02
N THR A 163 8.29 -6.20 2.95
CA THR A 163 8.23 -7.30 1.98
C THR A 163 9.64 -7.78 1.67
N GLU A 164 9.80 -8.79 0.80
CA GLU A 164 11.13 -9.25 0.38
C GLU A 164 11.97 -8.17 -0.32
N PHE A 165 11.30 -7.24 -1.01
CA PHE A 165 11.96 -6.18 -1.75
C PHE A 165 11.91 -4.81 -1.06
N LEU A 166 11.08 -4.59 -0.03
CA LEU A 166 10.90 -3.28 0.60
C LEU A 166 11.37 -3.27 2.06
N THR A 167 12.35 -2.39 2.35
CA THR A 167 12.77 -2.06 3.71
C THR A 167 12.36 -0.62 4.05
N TYR A 168 11.55 -0.50 5.10
CA TYR A 168 11.00 0.76 5.60
C TYR A 168 11.91 1.41 6.63
N ASN A 169 12.08 2.74 6.50
CA ASN A 169 12.81 3.58 7.45
C ASN A 169 14.23 3.07 7.79
N CYS A 170 14.95 2.59 6.78
CA CYS A 170 16.32 2.10 6.90
C CYS A 170 17.36 3.13 6.43
N LEU A 171 16.93 4.18 5.73
CA LEU A 171 17.81 5.24 5.24
C LEU A 171 18.16 6.23 6.35
N THR A 172 19.41 6.68 6.37
CA THR A 172 19.82 7.78 7.24
C THR A 172 19.10 9.05 6.80
N ASP A 173 18.09 9.46 7.55
CA ASP A 173 17.33 10.69 7.31
C ASP A 173 17.93 11.87 8.10
N THR A 174 17.70 13.08 7.60
CA THR A 174 18.03 14.32 8.31
C THR A 174 16.94 14.68 9.32
N ASP A 175 15.70 14.23 9.09
CA ASP A 175 14.57 14.45 9.99
C ASP A 175 14.32 13.22 10.87
N LEU A 176 14.55 13.37 12.17
CA LEU A 176 14.44 12.29 13.17
C LEU A 176 12.98 12.01 13.58
N TYR A 177 12.05 12.92 13.28
CA TYR A 177 10.67 12.81 13.77
C TYR A 177 9.70 12.22 12.75
N SER A 178 10.10 12.13 11.47
CA SER A 178 9.26 11.65 10.37
C SER A 178 8.61 10.30 10.64
N GLU A 179 9.30 9.40 11.33
CA GLU A 179 8.81 8.04 11.61
C GLU A 179 7.59 7.98 12.56
N CYS A 180 7.42 8.98 13.44
CA CYS A 180 6.37 8.98 14.47
C CYS A 180 5.27 10.01 14.22
N LEU A 181 5.40 10.85 13.19
CA LEU A 181 4.39 11.82 12.81
C LEU A 181 3.15 11.14 12.26
N ARG A 182 2.02 11.32 12.96
CA ARG A 182 0.70 10.87 12.50
C ARG A 182 -0.03 12.01 11.80
N THR A 183 -0.54 11.75 10.61
CA THR A 183 -1.36 12.70 9.85
C THR A 183 -2.76 12.15 9.62
N PHE A 184 -3.77 13.02 9.73
CA PHE A 184 -5.14 12.62 9.43
C PHE A 184 -5.29 12.32 7.95
N TRP A 185 -5.84 11.14 7.66
CA TRP A 185 -6.10 10.71 6.30
C TRP A 185 -7.43 9.97 6.25
N THR A 186 -8.14 10.13 5.14
CA THR A 186 -9.38 9.41 4.85
C THR A 186 -9.12 8.41 3.75
N CYS A 187 -9.40 7.13 4.03
CA CYS A 187 -9.23 6.08 3.03
C CYS A 187 -10.21 6.26 1.87
N PRO A 188 -9.74 6.30 0.61
CA PRO A 188 -10.61 6.43 -0.56
C PRO A 188 -11.46 5.17 -0.83
N HIS A 189 -11.06 4.02 -0.27
CA HIS A 189 -11.73 2.73 -0.51
C HIS A 189 -12.83 2.40 0.51
N CYS A 190 -12.61 2.70 1.80
CA CYS A 190 -13.54 2.38 2.88
C CYS A 190 -14.07 3.61 3.65
N GLY A 191 -13.56 4.81 3.37
CA GLY A 191 -13.98 6.06 4.04
C GLY A 191 -13.48 6.24 5.47
N LEU A 192 -12.61 5.35 5.98
CA LEU A 192 -12.05 5.45 7.32
C LEU A 192 -11.22 6.73 7.50
N HIS A 193 -11.58 7.58 8.46
CA HIS A 193 -10.86 8.82 8.79
C HIS A 193 -10.17 8.71 10.17
N MET A 194 -8.85 8.58 10.17
CA MET A 194 -8.03 8.42 11.39
C MET A 194 -6.62 9.01 11.17
N PRO A 195 -5.88 9.33 12.26
CA PRO A 195 -4.47 9.75 12.17
C PRO A 195 -3.54 8.53 12.03
N PHE A 196 -2.85 8.43 10.89
CA PHE A 196 -1.96 7.32 10.55
C PHE A 196 -0.50 7.77 10.46
N THR A 197 0.43 6.90 10.84
CA THR A 197 1.83 7.02 10.40
C THR A 197 1.95 6.64 8.91
N PRO A 198 3.04 7.02 8.21
CA PRO A 198 3.27 6.62 6.82
C PRO A 198 3.19 5.11 6.59
N LEU A 199 3.84 4.32 7.45
CA LEU A 199 3.81 2.85 7.40
C LEU A 199 2.39 2.30 7.60
N GLU A 200 1.68 2.81 8.62
CA GLU A 200 0.30 2.42 8.90
C GLU A 200 -0.61 2.69 7.69
N ARG A 201 -0.52 3.89 7.11
CA ARG A 201 -1.31 4.22 5.92
C ARG A 201 -0.98 3.29 4.76
N MET A 202 0.30 3.02 4.49
CA MET A 202 0.72 2.14 3.40
C MET A 202 0.16 0.71 3.56
N CYS A 203 0.22 0.14 4.76
CA CYS A 203 -0.32 -1.19 5.05
C CYS A 203 -1.84 -1.25 4.94
N HIS A 204 -2.55 -0.19 5.35
CA HIS A 204 -4.01 -0.12 5.17
C HIS A 204 -4.36 0.01 3.70
N GLU A 205 -3.76 0.97 2.98
CA GLU A 205 -4.06 1.26 1.57
C GLU A 205 -3.78 0.06 0.67
N SER A 206 -2.77 -0.75 1.02
CA SER A 206 -2.48 -2.00 0.30
C SER A 206 -3.52 -3.10 0.58
N SER A 207 -3.92 -3.31 1.83
CA SER A 207 -4.88 -4.38 2.17
C SER A 207 -6.35 -4.02 1.97
N CYS A 208 -6.67 -2.72 1.86
CA CYS A 208 -8.03 -2.23 1.76
C CYS A 208 -8.58 -2.40 0.33
N GLN A 209 -9.50 -3.33 0.16
CA GLN A 209 -10.22 -3.50 -1.10
C GLN A 209 -11.20 -2.34 -1.33
N PRO A 210 -11.33 -1.84 -2.58
CA PRO A 210 -12.45 -0.99 -2.93
C PRO A 210 -13.73 -1.75 -2.63
N THR A 211 -14.67 -1.11 -1.93
CA THR A 211 -16.04 -1.60 -1.93
C THR A 211 -16.50 -1.55 -3.39
N GLU A 212 -16.58 -2.70 -4.07
CA GLU A 212 -17.25 -2.78 -5.36
C GLU A 212 -18.67 -2.25 -5.11
N GLY A 213 -18.98 -1.10 -5.72
CA GLY A 213 -20.34 -0.58 -5.69
C GLY A 213 -21.27 -1.69 -6.12
N GLU A 214 -22.30 -1.96 -5.31
CA GLU A 214 -23.36 -2.89 -5.66
C GLU A 214 -23.78 -2.63 -7.12
N PRO A 215 -23.83 -3.66 -7.99
CA PRO A 215 -24.35 -3.46 -9.33
C PRO A 215 -25.79 -2.92 -9.22
N PRO A 216 -26.18 -1.87 -9.96
CA PRO A 216 -27.58 -1.49 -10.05
C PRO A 216 -28.27 -2.57 -10.90
N GLY A 217 -28.76 -3.61 -10.23
CA GLY A 217 -29.29 -4.81 -10.84
C GLY A 217 -30.51 -5.35 -10.10
N GLU A 218 -31.66 -4.86 -10.55
CA GLU A 218 -32.96 -5.52 -10.62
C GLU A 218 -33.78 -5.72 -9.34
N GLU A 219 -34.92 -5.03 -9.34
CA GLU A 219 -36.06 -5.23 -8.45
C GLU A 219 -36.52 -6.69 -8.47
N VAL A 220 -36.35 -7.39 -7.35
CA VAL A 220 -37.29 -8.42 -6.91
C VAL A 220 -37.56 -8.22 -5.42
N GLY A 221 -38.82 -7.96 -5.10
CA GLY A 221 -39.28 -7.38 -3.84
C GLY A 221 -39.02 -8.19 -2.58
N GLY A 222 -38.89 -7.45 -1.46
CA GLY A 222 -38.77 -8.01 -0.12
C GLY A 222 -38.43 -6.95 0.93
N SER A 223 -39.39 -6.07 1.23
CA SER A 223 -39.41 -5.07 2.30
C SER A 223 -38.57 -5.37 3.57
N SER A 224 -37.65 -4.45 3.93
CA SER A 224 -37.80 -3.59 5.13
C SER A 224 -36.62 -2.65 5.31
N LYS A 225 -36.89 -1.35 5.12
CA LYS A 225 -36.01 -0.25 5.53
C LYS A 225 -36.01 -0.18 7.07
N THR A 226 -34.96 -0.63 7.73
CA THR A 226 -34.79 -0.35 9.17
C THR A 226 -34.35 1.11 9.31
N SER A 227 -35.35 1.97 9.48
CA SER A 227 -35.23 3.39 9.83
C SER A 227 -34.18 3.63 10.92
N ALA A 228 -33.36 4.68 10.76
CA ALA A 228 -32.25 5.15 11.61
C ALA A 228 -32.61 5.49 13.09
N LEU A 229 -33.77 5.05 13.57
CA LEU A 229 -34.31 5.27 14.90
C LEU A 229 -34.42 3.99 15.74
N HIS A 230 -34.15 2.82 15.17
CA HIS A 230 -34.16 1.56 15.91
C HIS A 230 -32.86 1.36 16.68
N ARG A 231 -32.95 1.03 17.96
CA ARG A 231 -31.81 0.76 18.84
C ARG A 231 -32.00 -0.60 19.52
N LEU A 232 -30.89 -1.27 19.82
CA LEU A 232 -30.89 -2.46 20.67
C LEU A 232 -31.34 -2.08 22.08
N TYR A 233 -32.33 -2.80 22.59
CA TYR A 233 -32.96 -2.63 23.89
C TYR A 233 -33.15 -4.01 24.54
N HIS A 234 -32.50 -4.22 25.68
CA HIS A 234 -32.69 -5.40 26.53
C HIS A 234 -33.84 -5.17 27.50
N CYS A 235 -34.78 -6.11 27.59
CA CYS A 235 -35.84 -6.07 28.60
C CYS A 235 -35.51 -7.00 29.78
N ASP A 236 -35.33 -6.44 30.97
CA ASP A 236 -34.98 -7.19 32.19
C ASP A 236 -36.08 -8.16 32.68
N ILE A 237 -37.33 -7.96 32.23
CA ILE A 237 -38.49 -8.79 32.61
C ILE A 237 -38.59 -10.01 31.67
N CYS A 238 -38.38 -9.81 30.37
CA CYS A 238 -38.41 -10.88 29.38
C CYS A 238 -37.07 -11.60 29.21
N GLN A 239 -35.97 -10.98 29.66
CA GLN A 239 -34.59 -11.42 29.45
C GLN A 239 -34.28 -11.65 27.96
N GLN A 240 -34.76 -10.74 27.10
CA GLN A 240 -34.58 -10.80 25.65
C GLN A 240 -34.15 -9.44 25.09
N ASP A 241 -33.30 -9.50 24.06
CA ASP A 241 -32.82 -8.35 23.30
C ASP A 241 -33.73 -8.08 22.11
N PHE A 242 -34.22 -6.84 22.00
CA PHE A 242 -35.06 -6.38 20.90
C PHE A 242 -34.42 -5.19 20.20
N THR A 243 -34.65 -5.05 18.89
CA THR A 243 -34.27 -3.83 18.16
C THR A 243 -35.52 -2.99 17.92
N LEU A 244 -35.75 -1.98 18.77
CA LEU A 244 -37.00 -1.22 18.83
C LEU A 244 -36.75 0.29 18.72
N THR A 245 -37.75 1.03 18.26
CA THR A 245 -37.76 2.49 18.38
C THR A 245 -38.13 2.93 19.82
N PRO A 246 -37.78 4.16 20.24
CA PRO A 246 -38.10 4.65 21.59
C PRO A 246 -39.59 4.56 21.96
N THR A 247 -40.50 4.75 21.02
CA THR A 247 -41.96 4.61 21.23
C THR A 247 -42.40 3.16 21.42
N GLU A 248 -41.75 2.22 20.75
CA GLU A 248 -42.05 0.78 20.88
C GLU A 248 -41.50 0.22 22.19
N ILE A 249 -40.33 0.69 22.65
CA ILE A 249 -39.80 0.38 23.98
C ILE A 249 -40.80 0.79 25.06
N LEU A 250 -41.41 1.97 24.95
CA LEU A 250 -42.42 2.43 25.91
C LEU A 250 -43.71 1.59 25.87
N ARG A 251 -44.15 1.14 24.68
CA ARG A 251 -45.30 0.22 24.56
C ARG A 251 -44.99 -1.15 25.14
N HIS A 252 -43.82 -1.69 24.86
CA HIS A 252 -43.36 -2.96 25.40
C HIS A 252 -43.29 -2.93 26.93
N LYS A 253 -42.73 -1.85 27.52
CA LYS A 253 -42.73 -1.66 28.99
C LYS A 253 -44.14 -1.61 29.59
N LYS A 254 -45.13 -1.06 28.88
CA LYS A 254 -46.53 -1.04 29.32
C LYS A 254 -47.24 -2.39 29.28
N GLN A 255 -46.74 -3.37 28.52
CA GLN A 255 -47.30 -4.72 28.50
C GLN A 255 -46.92 -5.55 29.73
N HIS A 256 -45.96 -5.07 30.53
CA HIS A 256 -45.52 -5.66 31.79
C HIS A 256 -46.08 -4.94 33.04
N GLN A 257 -47.02 -4.00 32.84
CA GLN A 257 -47.85 -3.39 33.88
C GLN A 257 -49.23 -4.03 33.89
#